data_AF-A0A9X4EXZ6-F1
#
_entry.id   AF-A0A9X4EXZ6-F1
#
_cell.length_a   1.000
_cell.length_b   1.000
_cell.length_c   1.000
_cell.angle_alpha   90.00
_cell.angle_beta   90.00
_cell.angle_gamma   90.00
#
_symmetry.space_group_name_H-M   'P 1'
#
loop_
_entity.id
_entity.type
_entity.pdbx_description
1 polymer ?
#
loop_
_entity_poly.entity_id
_entity_poly.type
_entity_poly.pdbx_seq_one_letter_code
_entity_poly.pdbx_strand_id
1 'polypeptide(L)'
;MKKLKLHNKHYKTLLQSFTEWLDILGYAQGTVYLVPIKVQEFFYWLETQGHTHISNVTPALVSNYYEYLKQRSNQYKGGALSNT
;
A
#
# COMPACT_ATOMS: atom_id res chain seq x y z
N MET A 1 9.08 -5.63 -0.42
CA MET A 1 7.96 -5.05 0.39
C MET A 1 7.07 -6.08 1.04
N LYS A 2 7.04 -7.33 0.54
CA LYS A 2 6.41 -8.50 1.17
C LYS A 2 6.71 -8.75 2.67
N LYS A 3 7.71 -8.05 3.25
CA LYS A 3 8.10 -8.18 4.65
C LYS A 3 7.30 -7.27 5.60
N LEU A 4 6.54 -6.30 5.08
CA LEU A 4 5.75 -5.38 5.90
C LEU A 4 4.57 -6.12 6.53
N LYS A 5 4.55 -6.24 7.85
CA LYS A 5 3.44 -6.88 8.57
C LYS A 5 2.45 -5.80 8.98
N LEU A 6 1.22 -5.88 8.46
CA LEU A 6 0.10 -5.11 8.99
C LEU A 6 -0.24 -5.65 10.37
N HIS A 7 -0.49 -4.78 11.33
CA HIS A 7 -0.95 -5.18 12.67
C HIS A 7 -2.47 -5.01 12.77
N ASN A 8 -3.04 -4.05 12.04
CA ASN A 8 -4.45 -3.75 12.07
C ASN A 8 -5.28 -4.83 11.36
N LYS A 9 -6.27 -5.37 12.08
CA LYS A 9 -7.20 -6.35 11.55
C LYS A 9 -8.07 -5.77 10.43
N HIS A 10 -8.50 -4.52 10.53
CA HIS A 10 -9.32 -3.86 9.51
C HIS A 10 -8.60 -3.79 8.17
N TYR A 11 -7.33 -3.38 8.16
CA TYR A 11 -6.53 -3.31 6.93
C TYR A 11 -6.22 -4.68 6.35
N LYS A 12 -6.03 -5.72 7.17
CA LYS A 12 -5.89 -7.09 6.68
C LYS A 12 -7.14 -7.58 5.97
N THR A 13 -8.31 -7.39 6.57
CA THR A 13 -9.59 -7.77 5.95
C THR A 13 -9.80 -7.01 4.64
N LEU A 14 -9.56 -5.71 4.65
CA LEU A 14 -9.76 -4.88 3.45
C LEU A 14 -8.78 -5.25 2.33
N LEU A 15 -7.53 -5.56 2.66
CA LEU A 15 -6.53 -6.04 1.69
C LEU A 15 -6.91 -7.39 1.08
N GLN A 16 -7.44 -8.31 1.90
CA GLN A 16 -7.91 -9.61 1.44
C GLN A 16 -9.09 -9.44 0.47
N SER A 17 -10.13 -8.70 0.88
CA SER A 17 -11.30 -8.43 0.04
C SER A 17 -10.94 -7.71 -1.26
N PHE A 18 -9.97 -6.80 -1.22
CA PHE A 18 -9.47 -6.12 -2.42
C PHE A 18 -8.76 -7.09 -3.38
N THR A 19 -7.99 -8.04 -2.86
CA THR A 19 -7.31 -9.06 -3.68
C THR A 19 -8.33 -9.98 -4.35
N GLU A 20 -9.32 -10.45 -3.59
CA GLU A 20 -10.43 -11.27 -4.11
C GLU A 20 -11.24 -10.52 -5.17
N TRP A 21 -11.49 -9.23 -4.95
CA TRP A 21 -12.19 -8.37 -5.91
C TRP A 21 -11.42 -8.25 -7.24
N LEU A 22 -10.09 -8.10 -7.21
CA LEU A 22 -9.28 -8.06 -8.43
C LEU A 22 -9.33 -9.38 -9.20
N ASP A 23 -9.37 -10.51 -8.49
CA ASP A 23 -9.49 -11.83 -9.11
C ASP A 23 -10.87 -12.02 -9.76
N ILE A 24 -11.96 -11.62 -9.06
CA ILE A 24 -13.34 -11.63 -9.59
C ILE A 24 -13.47 -10.76 -10.84
N LEU A 25 -12.83 -9.59 -10.87
CA LEU A 25 -12.82 -8.70 -12.03
C LEU A 25 -12.01 -9.26 -13.22
N GLY A 26 -11.31 -10.39 -13.04
CA GLY A 26 -10.54 -11.03 -14.11
C GLY A 26 -9.25 -10.29 -14.45
N TYR A 27 -8.67 -9.53 -13.50
CA TYR A 27 -7.35 -8.94 -13.72
C TYR A 27 -6.28 -10.01 -13.89
N ALA A 28 -5.24 -9.69 -14.65
CA ALA A 28 -4.09 -10.59 -14.82
C ALA A 28 -3.49 -10.99 -13.46
N GLN A 29 -3.08 -12.24 -13.32
CA GLN A 29 -2.52 -12.78 -12.07
C GLN A 29 -1.33 -11.98 -11.55
N GLY A 30 -0.51 -11.42 -12.45
CA GLY A 30 0.57 -10.50 -12.08
C GLY A 30 0.05 -9.24 -11.36
N THR A 31 -1.06 -8.67 -11.82
CA THR A 31 -1.72 -7.51 -11.21
C THR A 31 -2.36 -7.88 -9.87
N VAL A 32 -3.10 -8.99 -9.83
CA VAL A 32 -3.72 -9.53 -8.60
C VAL A 32 -2.67 -9.77 -7.52
N TYR A 33 -1.44 -10.11 -7.90
CA TYR A 33 -0.34 -10.28 -6.97
C TYR A 33 0.41 -8.98 -6.61
N LEU A 34 0.73 -8.13 -7.60
CA LEU A 34 1.54 -6.93 -7.39
C LEU A 34 0.76 -5.78 -6.74
N VAL A 35 -0.50 -5.57 -7.11
CA VAL A 35 -1.27 -4.41 -6.66
C VAL A 35 -1.58 -4.49 -5.17
N PRO A 36 -2.03 -5.63 -4.60
CA PRO A 36 -2.21 -5.75 -3.16
C PRO A 36 -0.92 -5.49 -2.38
N ILE A 37 0.26 -5.87 -2.89
CA ILE A 37 1.54 -5.58 -2.22
C ILE A 37 1.77 -4.06 -2.10
N LYS A 38 1.37 -3.27 -3.10
CA LYS A 38 1.47 -1.80 -3.05
C LYS A 38 0.46 -1.22 -2.05
N VAL A 39 -0.76 -1.75 -2.05
CA VAL A 39 -1.81 -1.33 -1.10
C VAL A 39 -1.42 -1.68 0.34
N GLN A 40 -0.78 -2.82 0.56
CA GLN A 40 -0.24 -3.23 1.86
C GLN A 40 0.82 -2.26 2.38
N GLU A 41 1.69 -1.73 1.51
CA GLU A 41 2.65 -0.68 1.89
C GLU A 41 1.94 0.60 2.32
N PHE A 42 0.92 1.02 1.57
CA PHE A 42 0.13 2.20 1.92
C PHE A 42 -0.56 2.04 3.29
N PHE A 43 -1.19 0.90 3.55
CA PHE A 43 -1.81 0.62 4.85
C PHE A 43 -0.79 0.56 5.99
N TYR A 44 0.40 0.00 5.73
CA TYR A 44 1.47 0.01 6.71
C TYR A 44 1.92 1.44 7.04
N TRP A 45 2.06 2.30 6.01
CA TRP A 45 2.38 3.71 6.22
C TRP A 45 1.29 4.42 7.02
N LEU A 46 0.01 4.21 6.69
CA LEU A 46 -1.11 4.76 7.46
C LEU A 46 -1.10 4.32 8.93
N GLU A 47 -0.82 3.04 9.20
CA GLU A 47 -0.68 2.52 10.58
C GLU A 47 0.42 3.27 11.34
N THR A 48 1.56 3.56 10.70
CA THR A 48 2.65 4.33 11.35
C THR A 48 2.30 5.78 11.62
N GLN A 49 1.38 6.37 10.85
CA GLN A 49 0.83 7.70 11.09
C GLN A 49 -0.31 7.70 12.12
N GLY A 50 -0.67 6.56 12.70
CA GLY A 50 -1.76 6.41 13.67
C GLY A 50 -3.15 6.33 13.04
N HIS A 51 -3.25 6.25 11.71
CA HIS A 51 -4.51 6.01 11.03
C HIS A 51 -4.80 4.51 11.00
N THR A 52 -5.86 4.10 11.70
CA THR A 52 -6.29 2.70 11.83
C THR A 52 -7.60 2.40 11.09
N HIS A 53 -8.20 3.39 10.43
CA HIS A 53 -9.42 3.19 9.65
C HIS A 53 -9.32 3.87 8.29
N ILE A 54 -9.80 3.20 7.24
CA ILE A 54 -9.77 3.74 5.87
C ILE A 54 -10.63 5.00 5.72
N SER A 55 -11.70 5.11 6.51
CA SER A 55 -12.59 6.27 6.53
C SER A 55 -11.91 7.58 6.93
N ASN A 56 -10.77 7.48 7.62
CA ASN A 56 -10.00 8.65 8.07
C ASN A 56 -8.96 9.08 7.02
N VAL A 57 -8.87 8.37 5.89
CA VAL A 57 -7.95 8.71 4.80
C VAL A 57 -8.51 9.92 4.05
N THR A 58 -7.75 11.02 4.10
CA THR A 58 -8.01 12.24 3.36
C THR A 58 -7.14 12.30 2.12
N PRO A 59 -7.51 13.10 1.10
CA PRO A 59 -6.64 13.34 -0.05
C PRO A 59 -5.24 13.86 0.35
N ALA A 60 -5.16 14.65 1.43
CA ALA A 60 -3.88 15.14 1.97
C ALA A 60 -2.96 14.00 2.44
N LEU A 61 -3.51 12.95 3.07
CA LEU A 61 -2.73 11.78 3.46
C LEU A 61 -2.18 11.02 2.25
N VAL A 62 -2.96 10.96 1.16
CA VAL A 62 -2.51 10.36 -0.10
C VAL A 62 -1.34 11.16 -0.68
N SER A 63 -1.44 12.50 -0.72
CA SER A 63 -0.32 13.36 -1.13
C SER A 63 0.92 13.17 -0.26
N ASN A 64 0.75 13.11 1.07
CA ASN A 64 1.86 12.86 2.00
C ASN A 64 2.50 11.49 1.77
N TYR A 65 1.70 10.46 1.45
CA TYR A 65 2.23 9.16 1.09
C TYR A 65 3.05 9.19 -0.20
N TYR A 66 2.62 9.96 -1.21
CA TYR A 66 3.43 10.17 -2.41
C TYR A 66 4.76 10.89 -2.12
N GLU A 67 4.76 11.88 -1.22
CA GLU A 67 6.01 12.51 -0.76
C GLU A 67 6.93 11.53 -0.02
N TYR A 68 6.36 10.66 0.84
CA TYR A 68 7.09 9.57 1.46
C TYR A 68 7.71 8.61 0.41
N LEU A 69 6.95 8.25 -0.64
CA LEU A 69 7.44 7.39 -1.71
C LEU A 69 8.60 8.02 -2.48
N LYS A 70 8.62 9.35 -2.65
CA LYS A 70 9.74 10.07 -3.29
C LYS A 70 11.01 9.99 -2.46
N GLN A 71 10.90 10.17 -1.13
CA GLN A 71 12.05 10.16 -0.22
C GLN A 71 12.57 8.76 0.08
N ARG A 72 11.72 7.74 -0.10
CA ARG A 72 12.08 6.36 0.20
C ARG A 72 13.12 5.82 -0.78
N SER A 73 14.16 5.20 -0.23
CA SER A 73 15.15 4.48 -1.02
C SER A 73 14.54 3.27 -1.72
N ASN A 74 14.81 3.17 -3.02
CA ASN A 74 14.46 2.07 -3.89
C ASN A 74 15.14 0.80 -3.40
N GLN A 75 14.33 -0.18 -3.03
CA GLN A 75 14.81 -1.41 -2.40
C GLN A 75 15.22 -2.50 -3.39
N TYR A 76 15.21 -2.19 -4.70
CA TYR A 76 15.68 -3.09 -5.76
C TYR A 76 16.96 -2.64 -6.46
N LYS A 77 17.19 -1.33 -6.57
CA LYS A 77 18.43 -0.73 -7.10
C LYS A 77 18.70 0.52 -6.26
N GLY A 78 19.88 0.65 -5.65
CA GLY A 78 20.22 1.82 -4.84
C GLY A 78 19.91 3.12 -5.59
N GLY A 79 19.03 3.95 -5.02
CA GLY A 79 18.49 5.18 -5.63
C GLY A 79 17.16 5.57 -4.98
N ALA A 80 16.60 6.74 -5.27
CA ALA A 80 15.26 7.12 -4.83
C ALA A 80 14.17 6.50 -5.73
N LEU A 81 13.00 6.15 -5.19
CA LEU A 81 11.89 5.55 -5.96
C LEU A 81 11.25 6.52 -6.97
N SER A 82 11.43 7.83 -6.78
CA SER A 82 10.97 8.87 -7.69
C SER A 82 12.02 9.98 -7.75
N ASN A 83 12.86 9.95 -8.79
CA ASN A 83 13.60 11.13 -9.20
C ASN A 83 12.59 12.04 -9.91
N THR A 84 12.35 13.24 -9.39
CA THR A 84 11.72 14.30 -10.18
C THR A 84 12.45 14.49 -11.50
#